data_AF-A0A433SJH2-F1
#
_entry.id   AF-A0A433SJH2-F1
#
_cell.length_a   1.000
_cell.length_b   1.000
_cell.length_c   1.000
_cell.angle_alpha   90.00
_cell.angle_beta   90.00
_cell.angle_gamma   90.00
#
_symmetry.space_group_name_H-M   'P 1'
#
loop_
_entity.id
_entity.type
_entity.pdbx_description
1 polymer ?
#
loop_
_entity_poly.entity_id
_entity_poly.type
_entity_poly.pdbx_seq_one_letter_code
_entity_poly.pdbx_strand_id
1 'polypeptide(L)'
;IIIILQVVFDDVIGEPKGNHSLECTWDSASCCYEFCFTLAYSIMTLCCGMCIALELGCEFGQIIFCHVWFCTPGLKSLFFQMFPCKCLYSHIVRCLADPWCETCSYCCGAFEEPDKDDAHFKTRLY
;
A
#
# COMPACT_ATOMS: atom_id res chain seq x y z
N ILE A 1 21.35 -0.55 -18.94
CA ILE A 1 22.08 -1.26 -17.86
C ILE A 1 21.88 -2.76 -18.03
N ILE A 2 22.23 -3.30 -19.20
CA ILE A 2 22.33 -4.74 -19.49
C ILE A 2 23.41 -4.80 -20.58
N ILE A 3 24.62 -4.40 -20.23
CA ILE A 3 25.80 -4.86 -20.96
C ILE A 3 26.25 -6.06 -20.14
N ILE A 4 25.49 -7.14 -20.25
CA ILE A 4 25.96 -8.44 -19.77
C ILE A 4 27.08 -8.77 -20.73
N LEU A 5 28.30 -8.59 -20.27
CA LEU A 5 29.52 -9.07 -20.90
C LEU A 5 29.29 -10.57 -21.14
N GLN A 6 28.86 -10.95 -22.35
CA GLN A 6 28.91 -12.33 -22.80
C GLN A 6 30.38 -12.65 -23.03
N VAL A 7 31.10 -12.92 -21.94
CA VAL A 7 32.46 -13.45 -21.99
C VAL A 7 32.33 -14.88 -22.51
N VAL A 8 32.44 -15.02 -23.82
CA VAL A 8 32.45 -16.31 -24.50
C VAL A 8 33.77 -17.00 -24.14
N PHE A 9 33.75 -18.33 -23.97
CA PHE A 9 34.93 -19.15 -23.68
C PHE A 9 36.13 -18.84 -24.61
N ASP A 10 35.85 -18.55 -25.89
CA ASP A 10 36.81 -18.14 -26.93
C ASP A 10 37.54 -16.82 -26.62
N ASP A 11 36.86 -15.87 -25.96
CA ASP A 11 37.41 -14.55 -25.58
C ASP A 11 38.38 -14.66 -24.38
N VAL A 12 38.19 -15.65 -23.50
CA VAL A 12 39.05 -15.90 -22.33
C VAL A 12 40.34 -16.61 -22.71
N ILE A 13 40.29 -17.52 -23.69
CA ILE A 13 41.44 -18.34 -24.10
C ILE A 13 42.23 -17.68 -25.23
N GLY A 14 41.61 -16.86 -26.10
CA GLY A 14 42.31 -16.05 -27.10
C GLY A 14 42.96 -16.83 -28.25
N GLU A 15 42.65 -18.12 -28.41
CA GLU A 15 43.23 -19.01 -29.42
C GLU A 15 42.37 -19.05 -30.70
N PRO A 16 42.93 -18.80 -31.90
CA PRO A 16 42.21 -18.96 -33.16
C PRO A 16 41.93 -20.45 -33.46
N LYS A 17 40.80 -20.75 -34.12
CA LYS A 17 40.22 -22.09 -34.40
C LYS A 17 41.11 -23.11 -35.17
N GLY A 18 42.40 -22.86 -35.37
CA GLY A 18 43.27 -23.59 -36.28
C GLY A 18 44.17 -24.70 -35.69
N ASN A 19 44.29 -24.87 -34.36
CA ASN A 19 45.25 -25.83 -33.78
C ASN A 19 44.66 -26.81 -32.74
N HIS A 20 43.38 -27.19 -32.88
CA HIS A 20 42.77 -28.14 -31.94
C HIS A 20 43.25 -29.56 -32.11
N SER A 21 43.76 -30.15 -31.04
CA SER A 21 44.21 -31.54 -31.07
C SER A 21 43.13 -32.58 -30.72
N LEU A 22 41.86 -32.20 -30.42
CA LEU A 22 40.71 -33.11 -30.24
C LEU A 22 39.40 -32.28 -30.12
N GLU A 23 38.50 -32.35 -31.11
CA GLU A 23 37.24 -31.57 -31.12
C GLU A 23 36.35 -31.84 -29.88
N CYS A 24 36.38 -33.08 -29.37
CA CYS A 24 35.57 -33.51 -28.23
C CYS A 24 36.03 -32.91 -26.89
N THR A 25 37.33 -32.60 -26.73
CA THR A 25 37.85 -31.99 -25.49
C THR A 25 37.50 -30.50 -25.42
N TRP A 26 37.42 -29.82 -26.56
CA TRP A 26 37.04 -28.42 -26.61
C TRP A 26 35.57 -28.18 -26.32
N ASP A 27 34.70 -29.02 -26.89
CA ASP A 27 33.25 -28.90 -26.71
C ASP A 27 32.84 -29.17 -25.25
N SER A 28 33.46 -30.17 -24.63
CA SER A 28 33.26 -30.48 -23.21
C SER A 28 33.81 -29.39 -22.27
N ALA A 29 34.97 -28.79 -22.60
CA ALA A 29 35.51 -27.66 -21.83
C ALA A 29 34.62 -26.41 -21.94
N SER A 30 34.12 -26.11 -23.14
CA SER A 30 33.23 -24.97 -23.40
C SER A 30 31.92 -25.10 -22.62
N CYS A 31 31.28 -26.27 -22.67
CA CYS A 31 30.05 -26.55 -21.92
C CYS A 31 30.24 -26.45 -20.39
N CYS A 32 31.35 -26.99 -19.88
CA CYS A 32 31.66 -26.93 -18.45
C CYS A 32 31.88 -25.48 -17.96
N TYR A 33 32.55 -24.65 -18.77
CA TYR A 33 32.79 -23.24 -18.46
C TYR A 33 31.48 -22.45 -18.37
N GLU A 34 30.61 -22.57 -19.38
CA GLU A 34 29.32 -21.88 -19.40
C GLU A 34 28.45 -22.28 -18.20
N PHE A 35 28.37 -23.57 -17.89
CA PHE A 35 27.61 -24.07 -16.75
C PHE A 35 28.16 -23.53 -15.41
N CYS A 36 29.48 -23.58 -15.20
CA CYS A 36 30.11 -23.07 -13.99
C CYS A 36 29.88 -21.57 -13.81
N PHE A 37 30.00 -20.79 -14.88
CA PHE A 37 29.76 -19.35 -14.87
C PHE A 37 28.29 -19.06 -14.55
N THR A 38 27.34 -19.64 -15.28
CA THR A 38 25.91 -19.43 -15.03
C THR A 38 25.52 -19.82 -13.60
N LEU A 39 26.04 -20.93 -13.08
CA LEU A 39 25.82 -21.33 -11.69
C LEU A 39 26.42 -20.33 -10.70
N ALA A 40 27.67 -19.90 -10.88
CA ALA A 40 28.32 -18.96 -9.99
C ALA A 40 27.55 -17.62 -9.93
N TYR A 41 27.09 -17.11 -11.07
CA TYR A 41 26.27 -15.89 -11.13
C TYR A 41 24.91 -16.09 -10.48
N SER A 42 24.28 -17.24 -10.67
CA SER A 42 22.99 -17.56 -10.05
C SER A 42 23.12 -17.66 -8.53
N ILE A 43 24.15 -18.34 -8.03
CA ILE A 43 24.42 -18.47 -6.58
C ILE A 43 24.70 -17.09 -5.97
N MET A 44 25.51 -16.26 -6.62
CA MET A 44 25.83 -14.93 -6.11
C MET A 44 24.59 -14.03 -6.10
N THR A 45 23.77 -14.10 -7.14
CA THR A 45 22.51 -13.35 -7.23
C THR A 45 21.52 -13.82 -6.16
N LEU A 46 21.40 -15.12 -5.92
CA LEU A 46 20.55 -15.68 -4.86
C LEU A 46 21.04 -15.29 -3.47
N CYS A 47 22.36 -15.30 -3.23
CA CYS A 47 22.94 -14.86 -1.97
C CYS A 47 22.67 -13.39 -1.71
N CYS A 48 22.97 -12.51 -2.68
CA CYS A 48 22.69 -11.08 -2.58
C CYS A 48 21.19 -10.80 -2.42
N GLY A 49 20.35 -11.47 -3.21
CA GLY A 49 18.89 -11.33 -3.13
C GLY A 49 18.33 -11.78 -1.77
N MET A 50 18.85 -12.88 -1.22
CA MET A 50 18.46 -13.37 0.10
C MET A 50 18.88 -12.41 1.22
N CYS A 51 20.09 -11.84 1.15
CA CYS A 51 20.54 -10.82 2.10
C CYS A 51 19.63 -9.59 2.07
N ILE A 52 19.28 -9.10 0.88
CA ILE A 52 18.39 -7.94 0.68
C ILE A 52 16.96 -8.25 1.19
N ALA A 53 16.47 -9.47 0.95
CA ALA A 53 15.17 -9.88 1.47
C ALA A 53 15.15 -9.92 3.00
N LEU A 54 16.26 -10.32 3.63
CA LEU A 54 16.39 -10.42 5.08
C LEU A 54 16.44 -9.04 5.74
N GLU A 55 17.21 -8.08 5.20
CA GLU A 55 17.21 -6.70 5.71
C GLU A 55 15.82 -6.06 5.60
N LEU A 56 15.14 -6.21 4.45
CA LEU A 56 13.79 -5.66 4.26
C LEU A 56 12.79 -6.31 5.22
N GLY A 57 12.87 -7.62 5.43
CA GLY A 57 12.02 -8.33 6.39
C GLY A 57 12.18 -7.83 7.82
N CYS A 58 13.41 -7.50 8.24
CA CYS A 58 13.68 -6.93 9.56
C CYS A 58 13.05 -5.53 9.72
N GLU A 59 13.24 -4.66 8.72
CA GLU A 59 12.66 -3.30 8.69
C GLU A 59 11.13 -3.34 8.75
N PHE A 60 10.49 -4.19 7.94
CA PHE A 60 9.03 -4.35 7.98
C PHE A 60 8.54 -4.88 9.33
N GLY A 61 9.28 -5.78 9.97
CA GLY A 61 8.95 -6.27 11.30
C GLY A 61 8.91 -5.16 12.35
N GLN A 62 9.93 -4.28 12.34
CA GLN A 62 9.98 -3.13 13.24
C GLN A 62 8.86 -2.12 12.98
N ILE A 63 8.58 -1.83 11.70
CA ILE A 63 7.48 -0.93 11.31
C ILE A 63 6.13 -1.47 11.79
N ILE A 64 5.86 -2.77 11.62
CA ILE A 64 4.60 -3.39 12.04
C ILE A 64 4.46 -3.35 13.56
N PHE A 65 5.54 -3.65 14.30
CA PHE A 65 5.54 -3.52 15.75
C PHE A 65 5.21 -2.09 16.18
N CYS A 66 5.91 -1.09 15.62
CA CYS A 66 5.62 0.30 15.91
C CYS A 66 4.19 0.71 15.53
N HIS A 67 3.67 0.24 14.40
CA HIS A 67 2.31 0.54 13.97
C HIS A 67 1.27 -0.03 14.94
N VAL A 68 1.37 -1.33 15.28
CA VAL A 68 0.42 -1.95 16.20
C VAL A 68 0.46 -1.29 17.58
N TRP A 69 1.67 -1.03 18.11
CA TRP A 69 1.85 -0.54 19.47
C TRP A 69 1.76 0.98 19.65
N PHE A 70 2.06 1.79 18.63
CA PHE A 70 1.97 3.26 18.73
C PHE A 70 0.83 3.85 17.88
N CYS A 71 0.60 3.35 16.66
CA CYS A 71 -0.46 3.89 15.80
C CYS A 71 -1.84 3.55 16.37
N THR A 72 -2.07 2.32 16.84
CA THR A 72 -3.36 1.91 17.42
C THR A 72 -3.74 2.75 18.66
N PRO A 73 -2.90 2.94 19.69
CA PRO A 73 -3.25 3.82 20.80
C PRO A 73 -3.27 5.29 20.41
N GLY A 74 -2.40 5.73 19.48
CA GLY A 74 -2.41 7.10 18.95
C GLY A 74 -3.75 7.44 18.30
N LEU A 75 -4.25 6.58 17.41
CA LEU A 75 -5.57 6.73 16.80
C LEU A 75 -6.69 6.73 17.84
N LYS A 76 -6.65 5.81 18.83
CA LYS A 76 -7.63 5.80 19.92
C LYS A 76 -7.63 7.11 20.73
N SER A 77 -6.45 7.66 21.02
CA SER A 77 -6.31 8.96 21.70
C SER A 77 -6.91 10.09 20.87
N LEU A 78 -6.63 10.12 19.55
CA LEU A 78 -7.21 11.10 18.63
C LEU A 78 -8.73 10.98 18.56
N PHE A 79 -9.29 9.77 18.55
CA PHE A 79 -10.74 9.57 18.62
C PHE A 79 -11.35 10.14 19.90
N PHE A 80 -10.67 9.97 21.03
CA PHE A 80 -11.12 10.56 22.30
C PHE A 80 -11.12 12.09 22.25
N GLN A 81 -10.10 12.71 21.63
CA GLN A 81 -10.04 14.15 21.45
C GLN A 81 -11.13 14.68 20.49
N MET A 82 -11.44 13.91 19.44
CA MET A 82 -12.46 14.30 18.45
C MET A 82 -13.91 14.07 18.94
N PHE A 83 -14.11 13.24 19.96
CA PHE A 83 -15.43 12.93 20.52
C PHE A 83 -16.20 14.19 21.01
N PRO A 84 -15.64 15.05 21.87
CA PRO A 84 -16.33 16.28 22.31
C PRO A 84 -16.56 17.25 21.15
N CYS A 85 -15.63 17.38 20.20
CA CYS A 85 -15.81 18.22 19.01
C CYS A 85 -17.01 17.75 18.17
N LYS A 86 -17.21 16.44 18.02
CA LYS A 86 -18.38 15.87 17.35
C LYS A 86 -19.68 16.16 18.10
N CYS A 87 -19.69 16.03 19.43
CA CYS A 87 -20.85 16.41 20.23
C CYS A 87 -21.17 17.89 20.08
N LEU A 88 -20.19 18.78 20.24
CA LEU A 88 -20.37 20.23 20.08
C LEU A 88 -20.92 20.58 18.70
N TYR A 89 -20.35 20.01 17.65
CA TYR A 89 -20.83 20.19 16.28
C TYR A 89 -22.29 19.72 16.13
N SER A 90 -22.63 18.53 16.64
CA SER A 90 -24.01 18.03 16.63
C SER A 90 -24.96 18.95 17.39
N HIS A 91 -24.56 19.47 18.55
CA HIS A 91 -25.37 20.41 19.33
C HIS A 91 -25.58 21.73 18.57
N ILE A 92 -24.54 22.29 17.95
CA ILE A 92 -24.65 23.53 17.17
C ILE A 92 -25.61 23.34 15.98
N VAL A 93 -25.44 22.24 15.23
CA VAL A 93 -26.33 21.91 14.12
C VAL A 93 -27.77 21.74 14.60
N ARG A 94 -27.99 21.06 15.74
CA ARG A 94 -29.34 20.89 16.30
C ARG A 94 -29.98 22.19 16.77
N CYS A 95 -29.20 23.08 17.37
CA CYS A 95 -29.74 24.34 17.87
C CYS A 95 -30.04 25.35 16.75
N LEU A 96 -29.34 25.26 15.60
CA LEU A 96 -29.45 26.26 14.55
C LEU A 96 -30.15 25.76 13.29
N ALA A 97 -29.82 24.55 12.84
CA ALA A 97 -30.34 24.00 11.60
C ALA A 97 -31.73 23.35 11.77
N ASP A 98 -32.00 22.65 12.88
CA ASP A 98 -33.35 22.09 13.13
C ASP A 98 -34.44 23.18 13.16
N PRO A 99 -34.34 24.27 13.94
CA PRO A 99 -35.40 25.29 13.93
C PRO A 99 -35.49 26.02 12.59
N TRP A 100 -34.38 26.18 11.87
CA TRP A 100 -34.42 26.81 10.56
C TRP A 100 -35.09 25.92 9.50
N CYS A 101 -34.86 24.60 9.56
CA CYS A 101 -35.51 23.63 8.70
C CYS A 101 -37.01 23.52 9.03
N GLU A 102 -37.36 23.51 10.32
CA GLU A 102 -38.75 23.47 10.78
C GLU A 102 -39.53 24.71 10.33
N THR A 103 -38.95 25.91 10.49
CA THR A 103 -39.57 27.16 10.02
C THR A 103 -39.70 27.24 8.50
N CYS A 104 -38.68 26.80 7.75
CA CYS A 104 -38.78 26.68 6.29
C CYS A 104 -39.89 25.70 5.86
N SER A 105 -40.04 24.58 6.57
CA SER A 105 -41.11 23.60 6.33
C SER A 105 -42.49 24.22 6.53
N TYR A 106 -42.69 25.02 7.59
CA TYR A 106 -43.95 25.73 7.83
C TYR A 106 -44.24 26.79 6.78
N CYS A 107 -43.22 27.55 6.32
CA CYS A 107 -43.40 28.55 5.26
C CYS A 107 -43.76 27.93 3.91
N CYS A 108 -43.21 26.76 3.58
CA CYS A 108 -43.57 26.05 2.35
C CYS A 108 -44.93 25.36 2.46
N GLY A 109 -45.30 24.80 3.62
CA GLY A 109 -46.62 24.22 3.85
C GLY A 109 -47.76 25.24 3.89
N ALA A 110 -47.47 26.51 4.21
CA ALA A 110 -48.46 27.59 4.15
C ALA A 110 -48.95 27.92 2.71
N PHE A 111 -48.27 27.42 1.68
CA PHE A 111 -48.73 27.48 0.28
C PHE A 111 -49.58 26.27 -0.13
N GLU A 112 -49.73 25.27 0.73
CA GLU A 112 -50.61 24.11 0.56
C GLU A 112 -51.99 24.41 1.15
N GLU A 113 -53.07 24.05 0.45
CA GLU A 113 -54.45 24.25 0.94
C GLU A 113 -54.68 23.48 2.26
N PRO A 114 -55.47 24.01 3.21
CA PRO A 114 -55.58 23.44 4.55
C PRO A 114 -56.27 22.06 4.50
N ASP A 115 -55.52 20.98 4.74
CA ASP A 115 -56.07 19.67 5.12
C ASP A 115 -55.69 19.34 6.58
N LYS A 116 -56.73 19.28 7.43
CA LYS A 116 -56.96 18.57 8.72
C LYS A 116 -55.86 18.36 9.80
N ASP A 117 -54.60 18.72 9.59
CA ASP A 117 -53.51 18.43 10.52
C ASP A 117 -53.30 19.51 11.62
N ASP A 118 -54.02 20.64 11.51
CA ASP A 118 -53.99 21.75 12.47
C ASP A 118 -54.36 21.36 13.92
N ALA A 119 -55.11 20.26 14.07
CA ALA A 119 -55.54 19.73 15.36
C ALA A 119 -54.39 19.08 16.17
N HIS A 120 -53.37 18.55 15.49
CA HIS A 120 -52.24 17.90 16.15
C HIS A 120 -51.22 18.93 16.66
N PHE A 121 -51.04 20.05 15.96
CA PHE A 121 -50.15 21.14 16.36
C PHE A 121 -50.62 21.85 17.62
N LYS A 122 -51.94 22.09 17.76
CA LYS A 122 -52.50 22.72 18.96
C LYS A 122 -52.29 21.88 20.23
N THR A 123 -52.28 20.55 20.13
CA THR A 123 -52.18 19.64 21.29
C THR A 123 -50.75 19.55 21.87
N ARG A 124 -49.73 19.99 21.13
CA ARG A 124 -48.32 20.00 21.59
C ARG A 124 -47.93 21.27 22.35
N LEU A 125 -48.77 22.31 22.31
CA LEU A 125 -48.51 23.63 22.91
C LEU A 125 -49.31 23.90 24.20
N TYR A 126 -50.12 22.95 24.69
CA TYR A 126 -50.80 22.98 25.98
C TYR A 126 -50.35 21.81 26.87
#